data_AF-A0A6G8DGB5-F1
#
_entry.id   AF-A0A6G8DGB5-F1
#
_cell.length_a   1.000
_cell.length_b   1.000
_cell.length_c   1.000
_cell.angle_alpha   90.00
_cell.angle_beta   90.00
_cell.angle_gamma   90.00
#
_symmetry.space_group_name_H-M   'P 1'
#
loop_
_entity.id
_entity.type
_entity.pdbx_description
1 polymer ?
#
loop_
_entity_poly.entity_id
_entity_poly.type
_entity_poly.pdbx_seq_one_letter_code
_entity_poly.pdbx_strand_id
1 'polypeptide(L)'
;MQEFGLPIWAIILIAIALLMLLTDIGKAYTFSEMRLEITYQGKPAAGAIVKRRIKWQRERLDEFFTDSNGVVVLPQVRERSITQFFPSQFISSQLISVNFRNQNFEVWSYVKIQPDKNSEMGGYPLNLECELTRESKLDEEFDTLMITNCKKIPSHDFSNID
;
A
#
# COMPACT_ATOMS: atom_id res chain seq x y z
N MET A 1 28.57 -25.95 -43.20
CA MET A 1 27.56 -25.09 -42.53
C MET A 1 27.36 -25.66 -41.15
N GLN A 2 27.83 -24.98 -40.11
CA GLN A 2 27.73 -25.44 -38.72
C GLN A 2 26.43 -24.85 -38.14
N GLU A 3 25.49 -25.71 -37.78
CA GLU A 3 24.24 -25.28 -37.14
C GLU A 3 24.55 -24.80 -35.72
N PHE A 4 24.53 -23.48 -35.53
CA PHE A 4 24.59 -22.85 -34.21
C PHE A 4 23.21 -22.96 -33.52
N GLY A 5 22.85 -24.17 -33.09
CA GLY A 5 21.69 -24.38 -32.23
C GLY A 5 22.00 -23.99 -30.78
N LEU A 6 21.12 -23.21 -30.14
CA LEU A 6 21.23 -22.97 -28.69
C LEU A 6 21.10 -24.30 -27.94
N PRO A 7 21.96 -24.57 -26.95
CA PRO A 7 21.87 -25.80 -26.19
C PRO A 7 20.57 -25.83 -25.37
N ILE A 8 20.01 -27.01 -25.14
CA ILE A 8 18.70 -27.20 -24.50
C ILE A 8 18.61 -26.47 -23.15
N TRP A 9 19.70 -26.45 -22.37
CA TRP A 9 19.73 -25.74 -21.09
C TRP A 9 19.56 -24.21 -21.25
N ALA A 10 20.08 -23.62 -22.33
CA ALA A 10 19.90 -22.19 -22.61
C ALA A 10 18.44 -21.88 -22.98
N ILE A 11 17.78 -22.78 -23.72
CA ILE A 11 16.35 -22.65 -24.04
C ILE A 11 15.50 -22.73 -22.77
N ILE A 12 15.82 -23.64 -21.84
CA ILE A 12 15.13 -23.76 -20.55
C ILE A 12 15.31 -22.51 -19.70
N LEU A 13 16.53 -21.97 -19.61
CA LEU A 13 16.79 -20.74 -18.85
C LEU A 13 16.03 -19.53 -19.44
N ILE A 14 15.99 -19.42 -20.76
CA ILE A 14 15.22 -18.37 -21.45
C ILE A 14 13.72 -18.54 -21.15
N ALA A 15 13.18 -19.75 -21.23
CA ALA A 15 11.77 -20.02 -20.95
C ALA A 15 11.40 -19.69 -19.49
N ILE A 16 12.25 -20.04 -18.53
CA ILE A 16 12.07 -19.71 -17.11
C ILE A 16 12.13 -18.20 -16.88
N ALA A 17 13.09 -17.49 -17.48
CA ALA A 17 13.19 -16.03 -17.40
C ALA A 17 11.96 -15.33 -18.02
N LEU A 18 11.48 -15.83 -19.17
CA LEU A 18 10.26 -15.33 -19.80
C LEU A 18 9.03 -15.54 -18.91
N LEU A 19 8.94 -16.71 -18.27
CA LEU A 19 7.84 -17.04 -17.35
C LEU A 19 7.84 -16.10 -16.13
N MET A 20 9.00 -15.77 -15.58
CA MET A 20 9.12 -14.79 -14.50
C MET A 20 8.65 -13.39 -14.94
N LEU A 21 8.99 -12.95 -16.16
CA LEU A 21 8.53 -11.67 -16.71
C LEU A 21 7.00 -11.58 -16.86
N LEU A 22 6.36 -12.67 -17.29
CA LEU A 22 4.91 -12.72 -17.46
C LEU A 22 4.15 -12.73 -16.12
N THR A 23 4.82 -12.96 -14.98
CA THR A 23 4.13 -13.08 -13.71
C THR A 23 3.50 -11.78 -13.23
N ASP A 24 3.99 -10.62 -13.67
CA ASP A 24 3.48 -9.32 -13.24
C ASP A 24 2.49 -8.67 -14.22
N ILE A 25 2.30 -9.28 -15.38
CA ILE A 25 1.27 -8.85 -16.33
C ILE A 25 -0.13 -9.04 -15.69
N GLY A 26 -0.94 -7.99 -15.75
CA GLY A 26 -2.31 -8.00 -15.25
C GLY A 26 -2.44 -7.85 -13.73
N LYS A 27 -1.36 -7.50 -13.00
CA LYS A 27 -1.41 -7.19 -11.56
C LYS A 27 -1.57 -5.69 -11.33
N ALA A 28 -2.40 -5.33 -10.37
CA ALA A 28 -2.50 -3.98 -9.82
C ALA A 28 -2.11 -3.98 -8.34
N TYR A 29 -1.47 -2.92 -7.88
CA TYR A 29 -1.42 -2.60 -6.46
C TYR A 29 -2.77 -2.00 -6.07
N THR A 30 -3.61 -2.75 -5.36
CA THR A 30 -4.87 -2.23 -4.83
C THR A 30 -4.69 -1.53 -3.49
N PHE A 31 -3.58 -1.84 -2.82
CA PHE A 31 -3.10 -1.16 -1.62
C PHE A 31 -1.57 -1.25 -1.56
N SER A 32 -0.89 -0.13 -1.38
CA SER A 32 0.56 -0.11 -1.16
C SER A 32 0.93 -0.44 0.28
N GLU A 33 2.14 -0.92 0.52
CA GLU A 33 2.61 -1.14 1.89
C GLU A 33 2.58 0.17 2.68
N MET A 34 2.06 0.11 3.90
CA MET A 34 1.87 1.29 4.74
C MET A 34 2.37 0.99 6.15
N ARG A 35 3.31 1.80 6.63
CA ARG A 35 3.78 1.79 8.02
C ARG A 35 3.11 2.95 8.76
N LEU A 36 2.43 2.61 9.84
CA LEU A 36 1.72 3.58 10.69
C LEU A 36 2.37 3.63 12.07
N GLU A 37 2.66 4.83 12.55
CA GLU A 37 2.90 5.14 13.95
C GLU A 37 1.64 5.77 14.52
N ILE A 38 0.96 5.07 15.42
CA ILE A 38 -0.35 5.48 15.93
C ILE A 38 -0.22 5.94 17.37
N THR A 39 -0.69 7.17 17.62
CA THR A 39 -0.68 7.80 18.95
C THR A 39 -2.10 8.17 19.39
N TYR A 40 -2.32 8.20 20.70
CA TYR A 40 -3.52 8.69 21.35
C TYR A 40 -3.12 9.67 22.44
N GLN A 41 -3.46 10.95 22.26
CA GLN A 41 -3.05 12.04 23.16
C GLN A 41 -1.53 12.13 23.32
N GLY A 42 -0.80 11.97 22.21
CA GLY A 42 0.67 12.05 22.15
C GLY A 42 1.40 10.82 22.72
N LYS A 43 0.68 9.76 23.11
CA LYS A 43 1.27 8.51 23.59
C LYS A 43 1.05 7.37 22.59
N PRO A 44 1.99 6.42 22.45
CA PRO A 44 1.78 5.24 21.64
C PRO A 44 0.47 4.51 21.93
N ALA A 45 -0.34 4.27 20.89
CA ALA A 45 -1.57 3.50 20.99
C ALA A 45 -1.24 2.01 20.89
N ALA A 46 -0.53 1.46 21.87
CA ALA A 46 -0.10 0.06 21.89
C ALA A 46 -1.27 -0.93 21.98
N GLY A 47 -1.23 -2.01 21.20
CA GLY A 47 -2.29 -3.02 21.16
C GLY A 47 -3.61 -2.55 20.53
N ALA A 48 -3.60 -1.42 19.80
CA ALA A 48 -4.73 -0.96 19.03
C ALA A 48 -5.01 -1.93 17.87
N ILE A 49 -6.29 -2.13 17.56
CA ILE A 49 -6.73 -3.00 16.46
C ILE A 49 -6.87 -2.14 15.22
N VAL A 50 -6.05 -2.42 14.20
CA VAL A 50 -6.05 -1.69 12.94
C VAL A 50 -6.75 -2.53 11.89
N LYS A 51 -7.90 -2.05 11.41
CA LYS A 51 -8.72 -2.70 10.40
C LYS A 51 -8.54 -2.00 9.07
N ARG A 52 -8.17 -2.76 8.04
CA ARG A 52 -8.07 -2.29 6.67
C ARG A 52 -9.21 -2.86 5.84
N ARG A 53 -9.86 -2.01 5.05
CA ARG A 53 -10.82 -2.39 4.02
C ARG A 53 -10.32 -1.91 2.65
N ILE A 54 -10.31 -2.82 1.69
CA ILE A 54 -9.99 -2.55 0.28
C ILE A 54 -11.17 -3.00 -0.56
N LYS A 55 -11.64 -2.14 -1.47
CA LYS A 55 -12.70 -2.46 -2.42
C LYS A 55 -12.23 -2.14 -3.84
N TRP A 56 -11.93 -3.20 -4.59
CA TRP A 56 -11.69 -3.15 -6.03
C TRP A 56 -12.64 -4.10 -6.77
N GLN A 57 -12.20 -5.34 -7.06
CA GLN A 57 -13.06 -6.38 -7.64
C GLN A 57 -13.86 -7.13 -6.61
N ARG A 58 -13.23 -7.38 -5.46
CA ARG A 58 -13.83 -7.97 -4.28
C ARG A 58 -13.47 -7.10 -3.10
N GLU A 59 -14.27 -7.22 -2.07
CA GLU A 59 -13.95 -6.62 -0.78
C GLU A 59 -12.93 -7.50 -0.06
N ARG A 60 -11.92 -6.85 0.49
CA ARG A 60 -10.95 -7.45 1.39
C ARG A 60 -10.97 -6.70 2.72
N LEU A 61 -10.99 -7.47 3.81
CA LEU A 61 -10.91 -6.98 5.18
C LEU A 61 -9.71 -7.67 5.84
N ASP A 62 -8.81 -6.89 6.41
CA ASP A 62 -7.68 -7.39 7.18
C ASP A 62 -7.66 -6.72 8.56
N GLU A 63 -7.13 -7.43 9.56
CA GLU A 63 -6.96 -6.93 10.93
C GLU A 63 -5.50 -7.10 11.37
N PHE A 64 -4.96 -6.06 11.99
CA PHE A 64 -3.59 -5.99 12.49
C PHE A 64 -3.58 -5.38 13.89
N PHE A 65 -2.46 -5.51 14.60
CA PHE A 65 -2.28 -4.96 15.93
C PHE A 65 -1.04 -4.09 15.96
N THR A 66 -1.12 -2.95 16.65
CA THR A 66 0.06 -2.14 16.92
C THR A 66 0.93 -2.79 17.99
N ASP A 67 2.24 -2.63 17.85
CA ASP A 67 3.23 -3.08 18.83
C ASP A 67 3.26 -2.19 20.09
N SER A 68 4.22 -2.43 20.99
CA SER A 68 4.41 -1.63 22.22
C SER A 68 4.73 -0.15 21.95
N ASN A 69 5.23 0.18 20.76
CA ASN A 69 5.56 1.53 20.33
C ASN A 69 4.42 2.17 19.52
N GLY A 70 3.26 1.50 19.41
CA GLY A 70 2.13 2.00 18.61
C GLY A 70 2.34 1.84 17.10
N VAL A 71 3.32 1.03 16.68
CA VAL A 71 3.68 0.85 15.27
C VAL A 71 2.97 -0.36 14.68
N VAL A 72 2.51 -0.25 13.43
CA VAL A 72 2.00 -1.37 12.65
C VAL A 72 2.43 -1.25 11.18
N VAL A 73 2.63 -2.40 10.52
CA VAL A 73 2.92 -2.47 9.08
C VAL A 73 1.80 -3.23 8.38
N LEU A 74 1.14 -2.56 7.44
CA LEU A 74 0.08 -3.12 6.62
C LEU A 74 0.72 -3.53 5.29
N PRO A 75 0.82 -4.84 4.97
CA PRO A 75 1.51 -5.31 3.78
C PRO A 75 0.77 -4.90 2.52
N GLN A 76 1.51 -4.63 1.44
CA GLN A 76 0.90 -4.35 0.14
C GLN A 76 -0.05 -5.46 -0.33
N VAL A 77 -1.07 -5.09 -1.09
CA VAL A 77 -2.01 -6.01 -1.73
C VAL A 77 -1.87 -5.87 -3.24
N ARG A 78 -1.48 -6.98 -3.88
CA ARG A 78 -1.39 -7.10 -5.34
C ARG A 78 -2.46 -8.08 -5.81
N GLU A 79 -3.32 -7.62 -6.70
CA GLU A 79 -4.42 -8.43 -7.23
C GLU A 79 -4.32 -8.51 -8.75
N ARG A 80 -4.60 -9.69 -9.29
CA ARG A 80 -4.66 -9.90 -10.74
C ARG A 80 -6.05 -9.59 -11.25
N SER A 81 -6.13 -8.96 -12.41
CA SER A 81 -7.40 -8.66 -13.05
C SER A 81 -7.35 -8.86 -14.56
N ILE A 82 -8.35 -9.56 -15.08
CA ILE A 82 -8.66 -9.60 -16.51
C ILE A 82 -9.32 -8.29 -17.00
N THR A 83 -9.88 -7.47 -16.10
CA THR A 83 -10.51 -6.18 -16.43
C THR A 83 -9.50 -5.11 -16.80
N GLN A 84 -8.21 -5.29 -16.45
CA GLN A 84 -7.13 -4.42 -16.93
C GLN A 84 -6.92 -4.49 -18.46
N PHE A 85 -7.41 -5.54 -19.13
CA PHE A 85 -7.37 -5.65 -20.59
C PHE A 85 -8.54 -4.93 -21.29
N PHE A 86 -9.51 -4.43 -20.53
CA PHE A 86 -10.62 -3.64 -21.03
C PHE A 86 -10.39 -2.15 -20.74
N PRO A 87 -10.92 -1.23 -21.56
CA PRO A 87 -10.80 0.22 -21.34
C PRO A 87 -11.68 0.68 -20.16
N SER A 88 -11.36 0.18 -18.97
CA SER A 88 -11.98 0.55 -17.70
C SER A 88 -10.97 1.26 -16.82
N GLN A 89 -11.40 2.31 -16.12
CA GLN A 89 -10.52 3.02 -15.19
C GLN A 89 -10.27 2.14 -13.95
N PHE A 90 -9.03 2.11 -13.48
CA PHE A 90 -8.68 1.47 -12.22
C PHE A 90 -9.16 2.35 -11.05
N ILE A 91 -9.95 1.77 -10.15
CA ILE A 91 -10.46 2.48 -8.96
C ILE A 91 -10.45 1.49 -7.79
N SER A 92 -9.58 1.71 -6.81
CA SER A 92 -9.52 0.94 -5.57
C SER A 92 -9.83 1.84 -4.38
N SER A 93 -10.96 1.61 -3.70
CA SER A 93 -11.29 2.33 -2.47
C SER A 93 -10.57 1.71 -1.29
N GLN A 94 -9.97 2.55 -0.45
CA GLN A 94 -9.17 2.16 0.70
C GLN A 94 -9.70 2.86 1.95
N LEU A 95 -9.86 2.11 3.04
CA LEU A 95 -10.28 2.62 4.34
C LEU A 95 -9.45 1.95 5.43
N ILE A 96 -8.92 2.73 6.38
CA ILE A 96 -8.26 2.24 7.58
C ILE A 96 -8.94 2.86 8.80
N SER A 97 -9.38 1.98 9.69
CA SER A 97 -9.95 2.36 10.98
C SER A 97 -9.18 1.72 12.12
N VAL A 98 -9.00 2.44 13.20
CA VAL A 98 -8.31 2.00 14.42
C VAL A 98 -9.33 1.87 15.54
N ASN A 99 -9.44 0.69 16.14
CA ASN A 99 -10.15 0.50 17.40
C ASN A 99 -9.16 0.57 18.56
N PHE A 100 -9.36 1.54 19.45
CA PHE A 100 -8.53 1.73 20.63
C PHE A 100 -9.40 2.23 21.78
N ARG A 101 -9.30 1.60 22.96
CA ARG A 101 -10.09 1.95 24.16
C ARG A 101 -11.61 2.01 23.89
N ASN A 102 -12.12 1.01 23.15
CA ASN A 102 -13.52 0.87 22.75
C ASN A 102 -14.06 2.02 21.87
N GLN A 103 -13.18 2.85 21.31
CA GLN A 103 -13.53 3.88 20.34
C GLN A 103 -12.98 3.50 18.97
N ASN A 104 -13.69 3.90 17.91
CA ASN A 104 -13.28 3.65 16.53
C ASN A 104 -12.90 4.97 15.87
N PHE A 105 -11.72 5.02 15.27
CA PHE A 105 -11.15 6.20 14.62
C PHE A 105 -10.89 5.89 13.16
N GLU A 106 -11.46 6.66 12.24
CA GLU A 106 -11.10 6.57 10.83
C GLU A 106 -9.85 7.42 10.58
N VAL A 107 -8.76 6.78 10.18
CA VAL A 107 -7.44 7.44 10.04
C VAL A 107 -7.05 7.65 8.59
N TRP A 108 -7.62 6.88 7.67
CA TRP A 108 -7.32 6.94 6.24
C TRP A 108 -8.54 6.56 5.41
N SER A 109 -8.95 7.41 4.49
CA SER A 109 -9.94 7.15 3.47
C SER A 109 -9.47 7.72 2.15
N TYR A 110 -9.28 6.86 1.16
CA TYR A 110 -8.61 7.22 -0.09
C TYR A 110 -9.17 6.43 -1.27
N VAL A 111 -9.20 7.05 -2.45
CA VAL A 111 -9.53 6.42 -3.72
C VAL A 111 -8.29 6.38 -4.60
N LYS A 112 -7.71 5.19 -4.75
CA LYS A 112 -6.54 4.97 -5.59
C LYS A 112 -6.97 4.77 -7.04
N ILE A 113 -6.50 5.66 -7.91
CA ILE A 113 -6.86 5.68 -9.35
C ILE A 113 -5.72 5.19 -10.26
N GLN A 114 -4.50 5.06 -9.72
CA GLN A 114 -3.35 4.52 -10.44
C GLN A 114 -2.97 3.15 -9.85
N PRO A 115 -2.78 2.09 -10.66
CA PRO A 115 -2.49 0.75 -10.17
C PRO A 115 -1.04 0.57 -9.70
N ASP A 116 -0.21 1.60 -9.82
CA ASP A 116 1.21 1.58 -9.49
C ASP A 116 1.48 1.53 -7.99
N LYS A 117 2.65 0.99 -7.64
CA LYS A 117 3.11 0.97 -6.26
C LYS A 117 3.25 2.39 -5.74
N ASN A 118 2.79 2.63 -4.51
CA ASN A 118 2.87 3.90 -3.79
C ASN A 118 2.19 5.10 -4.48
N SER A 119 1.36 4.90 -5.51
CA SER A 119 0.70 6.03 -6.19
C SER A 119 -0.30 6.78 -5.32
N GLU A 120 -0.71 6.22 -4.15
CA GLU A 120 -1.43 6.96 -3.11
C GLU A 120 -0.69 8.21 -2.63
N MET A 121 0.62 8.23 -2.86
CA MET A 121 1.57 9.21 -2.36
C MET A 121 2.56 9.61 -3.47
N GLY A 122 2.12 9.60 -4.73
CA GLY A 122 2.97 9.98 -5.86
C GLY A 122 4.25 9.14 -6.03
N GLY A 123 4.26 7.91 -5.53
CA GLY A 123 5.41 7.00 -5.56
C GLY A 123 6.22 6.92 -4.26
N TYR A 124 6.00 7.85 -3.31
CA TYR A 124 6.70 7.85 -2.02
C TYR A 124 6.20 6.75 -1.07
N PRO A 125 7.08 6.14 -0.26
CA PRO A 125 6.66 5.19 0.77
C PRO A 125 5.62 5.78 1.72
N LEU A 126 4.61 4.99 2.09
CA LEU A 126 3.58 5.41 3.04
C LEU A 126 4.05 5.17 4.48
N ASN A 127 4.93 6.05 4.95
CA ASN A 127 5.36 6.11 6.35
C ASN A 127 4.65 7.27 7.03
N LEU A 128 3.67 6.94 7.88
CA LEU A 128 2.72 7.93 8.41
C LEU A 128 2.65 7.90 9.93
N GLU A 129 2.50 9.06 10.54
CA GLU A 129 2.17 9.25 11.96
C GLU A 129 0.72 9.71 12.09
N CYS A 130 -0.10 8.95 12.81
CA CYS A 130 -1.53 9.20 12.99
C CYS A 130 -1.82 9.46 14.47
N GLU A 131 -2.30 10.66 14.80
CA GLU A 131 -2.79 10.97 16.15
C GLU A 131 -4.31 10.81 16.19
N LEU A 132 -4.80 9.82 16.93
CA LEU A 132 -6.21 9.44 16.95
C LEU A 132 -7.13 10.55 17.46
N THR A 133 -6.66 11.46 18.31
CA THR A 133 -7.47 12.61 18.78
C THR A 133 -7.43 13.81 17.85
N ARG A 134 -6.65 13.77 16.77
CA ARG A 134 -6.57 14.85 15.78
C ARG A 134 -7.74 14.72 14.83
N GLU A 135 -8.37 15.85 14.51
CA GLU A 135 -9.39 15.90 13.46
C GLU A 135 -8.80 15.50 12.10
N SER A 136 -9.53 14.63 11.39
CA SER A 136 -9.20 14.28 10.01
C SER A 136 -9.40 15.50 9.11
N LYS A 137 -8.49 15.70 8.17
CA LYS A 137 -8.55 16.77 7.19
C LYS A 137 -8.70 16.18 5.80
N LEU A 138 -9.36 16.93 4.93
CA LEU A 138 -9.25 16.71 3.50
C LEU A 138 -7.86 17.17 3.08
N ASP A 139 -7.11 16.25 2.49
CA ASP A 139 -5.82 16.52 1.89
C ASP A 139 -6.00 16.45 0.36
N GLU A 140 -5.74 17.57 -0.29
CA GLU A 140 -5.88 17.75 -1.75
C GLU A 140 -4.51 17.69 -2.45
N GLU A 141 -3.43 17.28 -1.77
CA GLU A 141 -2.06 17.28 -2.32
C GLU A 141 -1.89 16.35 -3.53
N PHE A 142 -2.83 15.42 -3.75
CA PHE A 142 -2.88 14.52 -4.90
C PHE A 142 -4.28 14.61 -5.51
N ASP A 143 -4.44 14.46 -6.84
CA ASP A 143 -5.66 14.65 -7.66
C ASP A 143 -6.90 13.78 -7.29
N THR A 144 -7.02 13.37 -6.03
CA THR A 144 -7.95 12.44 -5.43
C THR A 144 -8.27 12.89 -4.00
N LEU A 145 -9.53 12.77 -3.59
CA LEU A 145 -9.95 13.11 -2.22
C LEU A 145 -9.32 12.12 -1.22
N MET A 146 -8.41 12.60 -0.39
CA MET A 146 -7.87 11.88 0.77
C MET A 146 -8.41 12.50 2.05
N ILE A 147 -9.02 11.70 2.92
CA ILE A 147 -9.38 12.13 4.28
C ILE A 147 -8.50 11.38 5.26
N THR A 148 -7.71 12.11 6.04
CA THR A 148 -6.77 11.51 6.99
C THR A 148 -6.47 12.44 8.16
N ASN A 149 -6.19 11.86 9.33
CA ASN A 149 -5.58 12.56 10.47
C ASN A 149 -4.07 12.30 10.58
N CYS A 150 -3.51 11.57 9.62
CA CYS A 150 -2.11 11.19 9.57
C CYS A 150 -1.25 12.27 8.90
N LYS A 151 0.04 12.23 9.17
CA LYS A 151 1.06 13.07 8.53
C LYS A 151 2.22 12.21 8.06
N LYS A 152 2.89 12.65 7.01
CA LYS A 152 4.12 12.00 6.52
C LYS A 152 5.19 12.09 7.60
N ILE A 153 5.83 10.97 7.93
CA ILE A 153 7.06 10.99 8.71
C ILE A 153 8.18 11.41 7.76
N PRO A 154 8.91 12.50 8.02
CA PRO A 154 10.03 12.89 7.18
C PRO A 154 11.02 11.73 7.10
N SER A 155 11.30 11.24 5.90
CA SER A 155 12.47 10.41 5.69
C SER A 155 13.67 11.30 5.96
N HIS A 156 14.43 11.04 7.03
CA HIS A 156 15.74 11.64 7.18
C HIS A 156 16.54 11.28 5.92
N ASP A 157 16.86 12.30 5.13
CA ASP A 157 17.70 12.17 3.95
C ASP A 157 19.11 11.82 4.44
N PHE A 158 19.52 10.57 4.25
CA PHE A 158 20.90 10.12 4.50
C PHE A 158 21.85 10.57 3.36
N SER A 159 21.59 11.71 2.73
CA SER A 159 22.44 12.29 1.67
C SER A 159 23.60 13.15 2.20
N ASN A 160 23.88 13.13 3.50
CA ASN A 160 25.10 13.70 4.07
C ASN A 160 25.58 12.85 5.25
N ILE A 161 26.40 11.85 4.94
CA ILE A 161 27.46 11.38 5.83
C ILE A 161 28.74 11.51 5.01
N ASP A 162 29.58 12.46 5.43
CA ASP A 162 30.91 12.72 4.91
C ASP A 162 31.82 11.47 4.93
#